data_AF-A0A9R1BI65-F1
#
_entry.id   AF-A0A9R1BI65-F1
#
_cell.length_a   1.000
_cell.length_b   1.000
_cell.length_c   1.000
_cell.angle_alpha   90.00
_cell.angle_beta   90.00
_cell.angle_gamma   90.00
#
_symmetry.space_group_name_H-M   'P 1'
#
loop_
_entity.id
_entity.type
_entity.pdbx_description
1 polymer ?
#
loop_
_entity_poly.entity_id
_entity_poly.type
_entity_poly.pdbx_seq_one_letter_code
_entity_poly.pdbx_strand_id
1 'polypeptide(L)'
;MSGQTTSGKAATTSMSSSFVAIAAVAWVSFVRSKHPSAISTNHNVYLFFFIDCRGRPGIDPPVSENYFGTCITGCLVKAMAQDLLAVDGVAAASAMIQREVQRAAADPLALWDWLDIVSWVPLDKMVSINGSTRFKAYEVAGFGWGASSRTELVTMSDGRVVLVAAKNGGVQASVCMHLDHASEFNSHFLNSLG
;
A
#
# COMPACT_ATOMS: atom_id res chain seq x y z
N MET A 1 25.93 -44.74 -12.20
CA MET A 1 25.77 -43.29 -12.43
C MET A 1 24.43 -43.09 -13.13
N SER A 2 23.37 -42.77 -12.39
CA SER A 2 22.06 -42.47 -12.96
C SER A 2 21.70 -41.04 -12.55
N GLY A 3 21.70 -40.14 -13.52
CA GLY A 3 21.36 -38.73 -13.34
C GLY A 3 19.85 -38.58 -13.27
N GLN A 4 19.37 -37.95 -12.20
CA GLN A 4 17.98 -37.54 -12.05
C GLN A 4 17.94 -36.02 -12.20
N THR A 5 17.56 -35.56 -13.38
CA THR A 5 17.26 -34.16 -13.67
C THR A 5 15.88 -33.83 -13.10
N THR A 6 15.85 -33.24 -11.91
CA THR A 6 14.63 -32.65 -11.36
C THR A 6 14.31 -31.37 -12.14
N SER A 7 13.29 -31.44 -13.00
CA SER A 7 12.67 -30.30 -13.66
C SER A 7 12.09 -29.37 -12.59
N GLY A 8 12.74 -28.21 -12.40
CA GLY A 8 12.26 -27.15 -11.54
C GLY A 8 10.95 -26.59 -12.09
N LYS A 9 9.86 -26.80 -11.37
CA LYS A 9 8.56 -26.18 -11.64
C LYS A 9 8.74 -24.66 -11.58
N ALA A 10 8.51 -23.98 -12.71
CA ALA A 10 8.53 -22.52 -12.77
C ALA A 10 7.59 -21.97 -11.68
N ALA A 11 8.14 -21.14 -10.79
CA ALA A 11 7.35 -20.45 -9.78
C ALA A 11 6.31 -19.60 -10.50
N THR A 12 5.03 -19.96 -10.35
CA THR A 12 3.92 -19.13 -10.79
C THR A 12 4.02 -17.81 -10.05
N THR A 13 4.37 -16.73 -10.73
CA THR A 13 4.30 -15.37 -10.20
C THR A 13 2.85 -15.14 -9.79
N SER A 14 2.59 -15.11 -8.48
CA SER A 14 1.27 -14.78 -7.95
C SER A 14 0.82 -13.46 -8.55
N MET A 15 -0.36 -13.40 -9.17
CA MET A 15 -0.90 -12.15 -9.70
C MET A 15 -0.91 -11.08 -8.60
N SER A 16 -0.25 -9.95 -8.86
CA SER A 16 -0.22 -8.81 -7.96
C SER A 16 -1.63 -8.24 -7.82
N SER A 17 -2.09 -8.02 -6.58
CA SER A 17 -3.37 -7.36 -6.34
C SER A 17 -3.37 -5.89 -6.81
N SER A 18 -4.54 -5.33 -7.11
CA SER A 18 -4.68 -3.90 -7.42
C SER A 18 -4.15 -3.00 -6.30
N PHE A 19 -4.27 -3.43 -5.04
CA PHE A 19 -3.68 -2.74 -3.90
C PHE A 19 -2.17 -2.61 -4.03
N VAL A 20 -1.47 -3.73 -4.29
CA VAL A 20 -0.01 -3.74 -4.44
C VAL A 20 0.43 -2.84 -5.59
N ALA A 21 -0.27 -2.91 -6.72
CA ALA A 21 0.04 -2.07 -7.89
C ALA A 21 -0.10 -0.57 -7.59
N ILE A 22 -1.23 -0.15 -7.01
CA ILE A 22 -1.49 1.26 -6.68
C ILE A 22 -0.52 1.75 -5.60
N ALA A 23 -0.26 0.94 -4.58
CA ALA A 23 0.67 1.29 -3.51
C ALA A 23 2.11 1.45 -4.03
N ALA A 24 2.55 0.60 -4.94
CA ALA A 24 3.86 0.70 -5.57
C ALA A 24 4.01 1.99 -6.39
N VAL A 25 3.02 2.29 -7.24
CA VAL A 25 3.01 3.52 -8.04
C VAL A 25 2.99 4.75 -7.13
N ALA A 26 2.12 4.77 -6.10
CA ALA A 26 2.06 5.86 -5.14
C ALA A 26 3.41 6.10 -4.43
N TRP A 27 4.06 5.02 -3.98
CA TRP A 27 5.31 5.12 -3.25
C TRP A 27 6.45 5.65 -4.12
N VAL A 28 6.58 5.13 -5.34
CA VAL A 28 7.60 5.59 -6.30
C VAL A 28 7.36 7.04 -6.70
N SER A 29 6.12 7.44 -6.97
CA SER A 29 5.79 8.83 -7.30
C SER A 29 6.08 9.80 -6.16
N PHE A 30 5.85 9.40 -4.91
CA PHE A 30 6.25 10.19 -3.73
C PHE A 30 7.76 10.37 -3.63
N VAL A 31 8.52 9.29 -3.84
CA VAL A 31 9.98 9.36 -3.77
C VAL A 31 10.54 10.23 -4.89
N ARG A 32 10.02 10.09 -6.11
CA ARG A 32 10.42 10.91 -7.26
C ARG A 32 10.07 12.38 -7.06
N SER A 33 8.87 12.70 -6.57
CA SER A 33 8.45 14.10 -6.39
C SER A 33 9.21 14.88 -5.33
N LYS A 34 9.84 14.16 -4.39
CA LYS A 34 10.69 14.73 -3.33
C LYS A 34 12.19 14.63 -3.64
N HIS A 35 12.59 14.00 -4.74
CA HIS A 35 13.99 13.89 -5.15
C HIS A 35 14.39 15.03 -6.08
N PRO A 36 15.59 15.63 -5.95
CA PRO A 36 16.61 15.41 -4.90
C PRO A 36 16.44 16.30 -3.67
N SER A 37 15.43 17.18 -3.64
CA SER A 37 15.32 18.27 -2.67
C SER A 37 15.14 17.83 -1.22
N ALA A 38 14.30 16.83 -0.96
CA ALA A 38 14.04 16.29 0.38
C ALA A 38 14.48 14.82 0.53
N ILE A 39 14.53 14.08 -0.58
CA ILE A 39 14.95 12.67 -0.60
C ILE A 39 16.20 12.49 -1.47
N SER A 40 17.33 12.24 -0.82
CA SER A 40 18.57 11.81 -1.48
C SER A 40 18.55 10.30 -1.77
N THR A 41 19.33 9.87 -2.76
CA THR A 41 19.39 8.46 -3.22
C THR A 41 19.77 7.46 -2.12
N ASN A 42 20.55 7.90 -1.13
CA ASN A 42 21.00 7.10 0.01
C ASN A 42 20.04 7.12 1.21
N HIS A 43 18.89 7.80 1.13
CA HIS A 43 17.90 7.77 2.19
C HIS A 43 17.13 6.45 2.20
N ASN A 44 16.80 5.97 3.41
CA ASN A 44 15.72 5.00 3.58
C ASN A 44 14.38 5.72 3.40
N VAL A 45 13.49 5.08 2.65
CA VAL A 45 12.11 5.52 2.41
C VAL A 45 11.16 4.40 2.82
N TYR A 46 9.93 4.79 3.18
CA TYR A 46 9.01 3.88 3.85
C TYR A 46 7.61 3.92 3.24
N LEU A 47 6.96 2.77 3.22
CA LEU A 47 5.53 2.64 2.94
C LEU A 47 4.87 1.96 4.13
N PHE A 48 3.80 2.55 4.63
CA PHE A 48 3.01 2.00 5.72
C PHE A 48 1.57 1.74 5.28
N PHE A 49 1.01 0.59 5.66
CA PHE A 49 -0.39 0.26 5.44
C PHE A 49 -0.92 -0.70 6.52
N PHE A 50 -2.24 -0.75 6.68
CA PHE A 50 -2.89 -1.67 7.61
C PHE A 50 -3.41 -2.94 6.90
N ILE A 51 -3.44 -4.04 7.64
CA ILE A 51 -4.07 -5.30 7.25
C ILE A 51 -5.21 -5.62 8.21
N ASP A 52 -6.37 -5.98 7.66
CA ASP A 52 -7.48 -6.56 8.43
C ASP A 52 -7.15 -7.99 8.85
N CYS A 53 -7.20 -8.21 10.16
CA CYS A 53 -6.85 -9.46 10.82
C CYS A 53 -8.05 -10.42 10.95
N ARG A 54 -9.30 -9.95 10.74
CA ARG A 54 -10.49 -10.82 10.77
C ARG A 54 -10.39 -11.92 9.71
N GLY A 55 -10.81 -13.13 10.08
CA GLY A 55 -10.79 -14.30 9.20
C GLY A 55 -9.41 -14.75 8.71
N ARG A 56 -8.31 -14.16 9.21
CA ARG A 56 -6.95 -14.52 8.78
C ARG A 56 -6.45 -15.80 9.44
N PRO A 57 -5.69 -16.64 8.71
CA PRO A 57 -4.95 -17.71 9.33
C PRO A 57 -3.88 -17.13 10.28
N GLY A 58 -3.55 -17.86 11.35
CA GLY A 58 -2.56 -17.43 12.34
C GLY A 58 -3.13 -16.71 13.57
N ILE A 59 -4.44 -16.48 13.64
CA ILE A 59 -5.13 -15.99 14.85
C ILE A 59 -6.04 -17.10 15.37
N ASP A 60 -5.79 -17.56 16.60
CA ASP A 60 -6.53 -18.63 17.27
C ASP A 60 -7.04 -18.16 18.64
N PRO A 61 -8.36 -18.14 18.89
CA PRO A 61 -9.44 -18.50 17.96
C PRO A 61 -9.61 -17.48 16.82
N PRO A 62 -10.10 -17.90 15.62
CA PRO A 62 -10.34 -16.98 14.52
C PRO A 62 -11.29 -15.85 14.90
N VAL A 63 -10.94 -14.61 14.54
CA VAL A 63 -11.80 -13.45 14.77
C VAL A 63 -12.88 -13.38 13.70
N SER A 64 -14.14 -13.32 14.14
CA SER A 64 -15.32 -13.20 13.27
C SER A 64 -15.24 -11.95 12.38
N GLU A 65 -15.71 -12.07 11.14
CA GLU A 65 -15.94 -10.93 10.22
C GLU A 65 -16.90 -9.90 10.82
N ASN A 66 -17.77 -10.32 11.74
CA ASN A 66 -18.73 -9.45 12.43
C ASN A 66 -18.18 -8.83 13.73
N TYR A 67 -16.90 -9.03 14.06
CA TYR A 67 -16.29 -8.46 15.25
C TYR A 67 -16.37 -6.93 15.24
N PHE A 68 -17.07 -6.37 16.23
CA PHE A 68 -17.22 -4.93 16.44
C PHE A 68 -16.07 -4.39 17.28
N GLY A 69 -15.05 -3.85 16.60
CA GLY A 69 -13.87 -3.27 17.23
C GLY A 69 -12.69 -3.21 16.27
N THR A 70 -11.55 -2.71 16.74
CA THR A 70 -10.30 -2.65 15.96
C THR A 70 -9.67 -4.03 15.88
N CYS A 71 -9.41 -4.53 14.67
CA CYS A 71 -8.74 -5.81 14.43
C CYS A 71 -7.83 -5.67 13.20
N ILE A 72 -6.76 -4.89 13.37
CA ILE A 72 -5.79 -4.58 12.31
C ILE A 72 -4.37 -4.70 12.83
N THR A 73 -3.44 -5.02 11.94
CA THR A 73 -1.99 -4.94 12.17
C THR A 73 -1.35 -3.99 11.16
N GLY A 74 -0.23 -3.36 11.53
CA GLY A 74 0.51 -2.43 10.69
C GLY A 74 1.63 -3.13 9.93
N CYS A 75 1.80 -2.78 8.65
CA CYS A 75 2.89 -3.26 7.80
C CYS A 75 3.76 -2.09 7.39
N LEU A 76 5.07 -2.19 7.63
CA LEU A 76 6.06 -1.20 7.20
C LEU A 76 7.01 -1.83 6.19
N VAL A 77 7.01 -1.32 4.97
CA VAL A 77 7.97 -1.68 3.92
C VAL A 77 9.06 -0.61 3.87
N LYS A 78 10.31 -1.06 3.85
CA LYS A 78 11.51 -0.20 3.79
C LYS A 78 12.26 -0.45 2.49
N ALA A 79 12.70 0.61 1.83
CA ALA A 79 13.57 0.54 0.66
C ALA A 79 14.65 1.64 0.69
N MET A 80 15.71 1.49 -0.09
CA MET A 80 16.60 2.60 -0.41
C MET A 80 15.95 3.45 -1.51
N ALA A 81 16.04 4.77 -1.39
CA ALA A 81 15.47 5.68 -2.39
C ALA A 81 16.01 5.40 -3.80
N GLN A 82 17.29 5.06 -3.93
CA GLN A 82 17.90 4.71 -5.22
C GLN A 82 17.21 3.54 -5.94
N ASP A 83 16.69 2.56 -5.21
CA ASP A 83 16.02 1.39 -5.79
C ASP A 83 14.66 1.79 -6.38
N LEU A 84 13.97 2.74 -5.75
CA LEU A 84 12.68 3.24 -6.24
C LEU A 84 12.81 4.30 -7.33
N LEU A 85 13.95 4.99 -7.38
CA LEU A 85 14.29 5.96 -8.43
C LEU A 85 14.77 5.29 -9.72
N ALA A 86 15.14 4.01 -9.68
CA ALA A 86 15.54 3.24 -10.85
C ALA A 86 14.42 3.13 -11.90
N VAL A 87 14.80 2.73 -13.12
CA VAL A 87 13.87 2.55 -14.25
C VAL A 87 12.78 1.53 -13.91
N ASP A 88 13.15 0.45 -13.23
CA ASP A 88 12.29 -0.64 -12.77
C ASP A 88 11.75 -0.44 -11.34
N GLY A 89 11.86 0.78 -10.78
CA GLY A 89 11.52 1.08 -9.39
C GLY A 89 10.08 0.69 -8.99
N VAL A 90 9.10 0.78 -9.90
CA VAL A 90 7.71 0.37 -9.64
C VAL A 90 7.59 -1.16 -9.52
N ALA A 91 8.34 -1.92 -10.32
CA ALA A 91 8.36 -3.38 -10.23
C ALA A 91 9.07 -3.83 -8.94
N ALA A 92 10.18 -3.19 -8.58
CA ALA A 92 10.87 -3.41 -7.31
C ALA A 92 9.97 -3.12 -6.10
N ALA A 93 9.30 -1.95 -6.10
CA ALA A 93 8.32 -1.60 -5.07
C ALA A 93 7.20 -2.65 -4.97
N SER A 94 6.61 -3.03 -6.10
CA SER A 94 5.53 -4.03 -6.14
C SER A 94 5.98 -5.37 -5.53
N ALA A 95 7.19 -5.83 -5.84
CA ALA A 95 7.72 -7.07 -5.30
C ALA A 95 7.94 -7.00 -3.78
N MET A 96 8.48 -5.87 -3.26
CA MET A 96 8.67 -5.67 -1.82
C MET A 96 7.33 -5.63 -1.07
N ILE A 97 6.36 -4.87 -1.59
CA ILE A 97 5.02 -4.76 -0.99
C ILE A 97 4.31 -6.11 -1.03
N GLN A 98 4.37 -6.83 -2.15
CA GLN A 98 3.74 -8.15 -2.28
C GLN A 98 4.29 -9.14 -1.25
N ARG A 99 5.60 -9.15 -1.02
CA ARG A 99 6.23 -10.00 0.01
C ARG A 99 5.71 -9.64 1.40
N GLU A 100 5.62 -8.35 1.72
CA GLU A 100 5.12 -7.91 3.03
C GLU A 100 3.66 -8.27 3.23
N VAL A 101 2.81 -8.09 2.21
CA VAL A 101 1.41 -8.51 2.25
C VAL A 101 1.27 -10.02 2.49
N GLN A 102 2.10 -10.84 1.85
CA GLN A 102 2.06 -12.31 2.08
C GLN A 102 2.54 -12.67 3.48
N ARG A 103 3.58 -12.00 3.99
CA ARG A 103 4.08 -12.19 5.36
C ARG A 103 2.99 -11.87 6.39
N ALA A 104 2.37 -10.70 6.27
CA ALA A 104 1.30 -10.25 7.15
C ALA A 104 0.03 -11.12 7.04
N ALA A 105 -0.25 -11.67 5.86
CA ALA A 105 -1.39 -12.56 5.67
C ALA A 105 -1.18 -13.95 6.29
N ALA A 106 0.08 -14.41 6.41
CA ALA A 106 0.43 -15.70 7.00
C ALA A 106 0.52 -15.65 8.53
N ASP A 107 1.09 -14.57 9.07
CA ASP A 107 1.20 -14.33 10.51
C ASP A 107 1.03 -12.82 10.82
N PRO A 108 -0.21 -12.36 11.01
CA PRO A 108 -0.48 -10.96 11.31
C PRO A 108 0.00 -10.55 12.71
N LEU A 109 0.18 -11.51 13.63
CA LEU A 109 0.61 -11.27 15.01
C LEU A 109 2.13 -11.05 15.09
N ALA A 110 2.93 -11.59 14.17
CA ALA A 110 4.35 -11.27 14.06
C ALA A 110 4.65 -9.77 13.84
N LEU A 111 3.64 -8.99 13.46
CA LEU A 111 3.74 -7.54 13.22
C LEU A 111 3.09 -6.71 14.35
N TRP A 112 2.76 -7.30 15.50
CA TRP A 112 1.98 -6.64 16.55
C TRP A 112 2.67 -5.38 17.14
N ASP A 113 4.00 -5.35 17.19
CA ASP A 113 4.82 -4.23 17.67
C ASP A 113 4.95 -3.06 16.66
N TRP A 114 4.12 -3.03 15.61
CA TRP A 114 4.21 -2.03 14.54
C TRP A 114 4.13 -0.58 15.04
N LEU A 115 3.45 -0.32 16.16
CA LEU A 115 3.35 1.01 16.75
C LEU A 115 4.74 1.53 17.16
N ASP A 116 5.54 0.68 17.81
CA ASP A 116 6.90 1.03 18.20
C ASP A 116 7.76 1.27 16.97
N ILE A 117 7.62 0.44 15.94
CA ILE A 117 8.38 0.57 14.69
C ILE A 117 8.09 1.91 14.00
N VAL A 118 6.80 2.27 13.85
CA VAL A 118 6.38 3.50 13.16
C VAL A 118 6.78 4.75 13.95
N SER A 119 6.90 4.67 15.29
CA SER A 119 7.26 5.82 16.13
C SER A 119 8.64 6.43 15.81
N TRP A 120 9.55 5.65 15.20
CA TRP A 120 10.90 6.10 14.82
C TRP A 120 11.02 6.50 13.35
N VAL A 121 9.95 6.35 12.55
CA VAL A 121 10.00 6.58 11.10
C VAL A 121 9.86 8.08 10.79
N PRO A 122 10.79 8.67 10.01
CA PRO A 122 10.63 10.05 9.53
C PRO A 122 9.41 10.18 8.62
N LEU A 123 8.38 10.89 9.08
CA LEU A 123 7.10 11.02 8.38
C LEU A 123 7.26 11.70 7.01
N ASP A 124 8.25 12.58 6.85
CA ASP A 124 8.58 13.26 5.59
C ASP A 124 9.09 12.30 4.49
N LYS A 125 9.49 11.08 4.87
CA LYS A 125 10.00 10.01 4.00
C LYS A 125 9.08 8.78 3.96
N MET A 126 7.88 8.89 4.51
CA MET A 126 6.92 7.81 4.59
C MET A 126 5.66 8.13 3.80
N VAL A 127 5.22 7.17 2.98
CA VAL A 127 3.87 7.15 2.42
C VAL A 127 2.98 6.27 3.30
N SER A 128 1.80 6.77 3.66
CA SER A 128 0.80 5.99 4.38
C SER A 128 -0.40 5.71 3.48
N ILE A 129 -0.64 4.43 3.16
CA ILE A 129 -1.82 3.98 2.43
C ILE A 129 -2.89 3.57 3.44
N ASN A 130 -4.02 4.25 3.38
CA ASN A 130 -5.19 4.04 4.24
C ASN A 130 -6.42 3.67 3.41
N GLY A 131 -7.49 3.31 4.10
CA GLY A 131 -8.72 2.84 3.46
C GLY A 131 -8.57 1.43 2.92
N SER A 132 -9.52 1.02 2.07
CA SER A 132 -9.55 -0.31 1.49
C SER A 132 -10.37 -0.30 0.21
N THR A 133 -9.90 -1.03 -0.80
CA THR A 133 -10.68 -1.31 -2.01
C THR A 133 -11.90 -2.20 -1.74
N ARG A 134 -12.09 -2.65 -0.49
CA ARG A 134 -13.31 -3.32 -0.01
C ARG A 134 -14.33 -2.35 0.61
N PHE A 135 -13.94 -1.10 0.85
CA PHE A 135 -14.85 -0.09 1.38
C PHE A 135 -15.73 0.45 0.26
N LYS A 136 -16.99 0.01 0.26
CA LYS A 136 -18.00 0.26 -0.78
C LYS A 136 -18.75 1.57 -0.55
N ALA A 137 -18.03 2.66 -0.29
CA ALA A 137 -18.64 3.95 0.08
C ALA A 137 -19.69 4.42 -0.93
N TYR A 138 -19.44 4.24 -2.22
CA TYR A 138 -20.35 4.60 -3.30
C TYR A 138 -21.60 3.71 -3.41
N GLU A 139 -21.59 2.50 -2.84
CA GLU A 139 -22.75 1.58 -2.85
C GLU A 139 -23.67 1.83 -1.65
N VAL A 140 -23.11 2.19 -0.48
CA VAL A 140 -23.87 2.27 0.78
C VAL A 140 -24.27 3.69 1.19
N ALA A 141 -23.60 4.72 0.68
CA ALA A 141 -23.85 6.12 1.06
C ALA A 141 -24.96 6.79 0.24
N GLY A 142 -26.03 6.03 -0.08
CA GLY A 142 -27.12 6.52 -0.91
C GLY A 142 -28.15 7.35 -0.14
N PHE A 143 -28.49 6.93 1.09
CA PHE A 143 -29.42 7.60 2.02
C PHE A 143 -30.76 8.11 1.41
N GLY A 144 -31.19 7.57 0.26
CA GLY A 144 -32.39 8.02 -0.47
C GLY A 144 -32.14 9.05 -1.59
N TRP A 145 -30.93 9.60 -1.71
CA TRP A 145 -30.55 10.58 -2.74
C TRP A 145 -29.76 9.99 -3.92
N GLY A 146 -29.52 8.68 -3.89
CA GLY A 146 -28.67 7.98 -4.86
C GLY A 146 -27.20 7.98 -4.46
N ALA A 147 -26.37 7.23 -5.19
CA ALA A 147 -24.96 7.06 -4.88
C ALA A 147 -24.20 8.41 -4.85
N SER A 148 -23.28 8.57 -3.88
CA SER A 148 -22.43 9.77 -3.81
C SER A 148 -21.68 10.02 -5.12
N SER A 149 -21.45 11.30 -5.44
CA SER A 149 -20.57 11.71 -6.53
C SER A 149 -19.09 11.60 -6.14
N ARG A 150 -18.76 11.80 -4.86
CA ARG A 150 -17.40 11.72 -4.33
C ARG A 150 -17.37 11.33 -2.85
N THR A 151 -16.37 10.57 -2.44
CA THR A 151 -16.09 10.26 -1.03
C THR A 151 -14.67 10.66 -0.70
N GLU A 152 -14.47 11.37 0.41
CA GLU A 152 -13.14 11.79 0.86
C GLU A 152 -12.98 11.58 2.36
N LEU A 153 -11.76 11.25 2.78
CA LEU A 153 -11.36 11.35 4.18
C LEU A 153 -11.02 12.82 4.47
N VAL A 154 -11.70 13.43 5.44
CA VAL A 154 -11.48 14.85 5.78
C VAL A 154 -10.10 15.07 6.40
N THR A 155 -9.67 14.15 7.27
CA THR A 155 -8.38 14.26 7.94
C THR A 155 -7.28 13.64 7.08
N MET A 156 -6.53 14.49 6.38
CA MET A 156 -5.39 14.11 5.55
C MET A 156 -4.12 14.86 5.96
N SER A 157 -2.96 14.26 5.70
CA SER A 157 -1.64 14.84 5.95
C SER A 157 -0.73 14.57 4.76
N ASP A 158 0.38 15.30 4.64
CA ASP A 158 1.41 15.04 3.60
C ASP A 158 1.81 13.55 3.58
N GLY A 159 1.99 13.00 2.38
CA GLY A 159 2.33 11.59 2.16
C GLY A 159 1.18 10.60 2.42
N ARG A 160 -0.06 11.06 2.62
CA ARG A 160 -1.22 10.18 2.82
C ARG A 160 -1.94 9.87 1.51
N VAL A 161 -2.19 8.58 1.27
CA VAL A 161 -3.04 8.08 0.20
C VAL A 161 -4.20 7.30 0.81
N VAL A 162 -5.43 7.55 0.37
CA VAL A 162 -6.62 6.83 0.81
C VAL A 162 -7.25 6.11 -0.37
N LEU A 163 -7.49 4.81 -0.22
CA LEU A 163 -8.10 3.97 -1.24
C LEU A 163 -9.55 3.65 -0.87
N VAL A 164 -10.45 3.82 -1.83
CA VAL A 164 -11.86 3.45 -1.71
C VAL A 164 -12.30 2.72 -2.98
N ALA A 165 -13.17 1.72 -2.85
CA ALA A 165 -13.76 1.05 -4.01
C ALA A 165 -14.55 2.08 -4.83
N ALA A 166 -14.29 2.18 -6.14
CA ALA A 166 -15.06 3.03 -7.05
C ALA A 166 -16.04 2.18 -7.88
N LYS A 167 -16.87 2.86 -8.69
CA LYS A 167 -17.83 2.21 -9.59
C LYS A 167 -17.10 1.34 -10.63
N ASN A 168 -17.80 0.32 -11.14
CA ASN A 168 -17.32 -0.55 -12.23
C ASN A 168 -15.98 -1.26 -11.96
N GLY A 169 -15.72 -1.62 -10.69
CA GLY A 169 -14.47 -2.29 -10.30
C GLY A 169 -13.25 -1.37 -10.24
N GLY A 170 -13.45 -0.05 -10.37
CA GLY A 170 -12.38 0.94 -10.22
C GLY A 170 -11.94 1.14 -8.77
N VAL A 171 -10.87 1.90 -8.59
CA VAL A 171 -10.39 2.35 -7.28
C VAL A 171 -10.21 3.85 -7.34
N GLN A 172 -10.73 4.55 -6.34
CA GLN A 172 -10.36 5.95 -6.10
C GLN A 172 -9.13 5.98 -5.19
N ALA A 173 -8.10 6.72 -5.60
CA ALA A 173 -6.97 7.07 -4.76
C ALA A 173 -7.01 8.58 -4.47
N SER A 174 -7.30 8.95 -3.22
CA SER A 174 -7.19 10.32 -2.75
C SER A 174 -5.81 10.54 -2.17
N VAL A 175 -5.09 11.55 -2.67
CA VAL A 175 -3.70 11.81 -2.28
C VAL A 175 -3.57 13.19 -1.65
N CYS A 176 -2.85 13.28 -0.54
CA CYS A 176 -2.45 14.53 0.08
C CYS A 176 -0.93 14.67 0.04
N MET A 177 -0.46 15.76 -0.58
CA MET A 177 0.95 16.10 -0.72
C MET A 177 1.14 17.58 -0.35
N HIS A 178 2.31 17.90 0.19
CA HIS A 178 2.76 19.29 0.31
C HIS A 178 2.79 19.96 -1.07
N LEU A 179 2.42 21.25 -1.12
CA LEU A 179 2.26 21.99 -2.38
C LEU A 179 3.51 21.95 -3.26
N ASP A 180 4.69 22.03 -2.64
CA ASP A 180 5.98 21.99 -3.33
C ASP A 180 6.23 20.70 -4.13
N HIS A 181 5.52 19.61 -3.83
CA HIS A 181 5.72 18.30 -4.44
C HIS A 181 4.47 17.76 -5.16
N ALA A 182 3.33 18.43 -5.03
CA ALA A 182 2.05 17.91 -5.50
C ALA A 182 1.99 17.77 -7.03
N SER A 183 2.52 18.75 -7.78
CA SER A 183 2.55 18.70 -9.24
C SER A 183 3.42 17.56 -9.76
N GLU A 184 4.62 17.42 -9.23
CA GLU A 184 5.56 16.36 -9.60
C GLU A 184 5.02 14.98 -9.22
N PHE A 185 4.42 14.85 -8.03
CA PHE A 185 3.75 13.60 -7.64
C PHE A 185 2.70 13.21 -8.67
N ASN A 186 1.82 14.15 -9.03
CA ASN A 186 0.73 13.90 -9.97
C ASN A 186 1.28 13.48 -11.35
N SER A 187 2.31 14.16 -11.84
CA SER A 187 2.99 13.83 -13.09
C SER A 187 3.52 12.40 -13.07
N HIS A 188 4.32 12.03 -12.06
CA HIS A 188 4.89 10.69 -11.94
C HIS A 188 3.82 9.59 -11.76
N PHE A 189 2.77 9.89 -10.99
CA PHE A 189 1.68 8.96 -10.73
C PHE A 189 0.91 8.64 -12.01
N LEU A 190 0.49 9.66 -12.75
CA LEU A 190 -0.27 9.48 -14.00
C LEU A 190 0.57 8.82 -15.10
N ASN A 191 1.84 9.22 -15.25
CA ASN A 191 2.74 8.61 -16.25
C ASN A 191 3.01 7.12 -16.00
N SER A 192 2.79 6.63 -14.77
CA SER A 192 2.94 5.21 -14.43
C SER A 192 1.70 4.37 -14.77
N LEU A 193 0.58 5.00 -15.14
CA LEU A 193 -0.70 4.34 -15.43
C LEU A 193 -0.97 4.14 -16.93
N GLY A 194 -0.20 4.77 -17.81
CA GLY A 194 -0.34 4.70 -19.28
C GLY A 194 -0.66 6.05 -19.92
#